data_AF-A0A378YEP9-F1
#
_entry.id   AF-A0A378YEP9-F1
#
_cell.length_a   1.000
_cell.length_b   1.000
_cell.length_c   1.000
_cell.angle_alpha   90.00
_cell.angle_beta   90.00
_cell.angle_gamma   90.00
#
_symmetry.space_group_name_H-M   'P 1'
#
loop_
_entity.id
_entity.type
_entity.pdbx_description
1 polymer ?
#
loop_
_entity_poly.entity_id
_entity_poly.type
_entity_poly.pdbx_seq_one_letter_code
_entity_poly.pdbx_strand_id
1 'polypeptide(L)'
;MSHDSPAPEPIPLTLSVPPRPERGLTDDLVRPVGPVHPEIEVVDLTASDAAVAEFLVRVAHSDSGFVARTDSGERAVGIIAATVAALMGEDIHSALANPDVDFLTGLKPPAVAALREVLLAIETGNQDAVTAALTVLTGDAPTA
;
A
#
# COMPACT_ATOMS: atom_id res chain seq x y z
N MET A 1 -36.85 -49.43 32.92
CA MET A 1 -36.78 -47.98 32.61
C MET A 1 -35.29 -47.62 32.61
N SER A 2 -34.64 -47.69 31.45
CA SER A 2 -33.26 -47.19 31.25
C SER A 2 -33.30 -46.35 29.99
N HIS A 3 -33.09 -45.04 30.13
CA HIS A 3 -33.06 -44.08 29.03
C HIS A 3 -31.59 -43.92 28.64
N ASP A 4 -31.20 -44.51 27.52
CA ASP A 4 -29.88 -44.33 26.91
C ASP A 4 -29.99 -43.11 25.98
N SER A 5 -29.42 -41.98 26.39
CA SER A 5 -29.34 -40.77 25.57
C SER A 5 -27.96 -40.73 24.89
N PRO A 6 -27.88 -40.82 23.55
CA PRO A 6 -26.60 -40.67 22.86
C PRO A 6 -26.12 -39.21 22.93
N ALA A 7 -24.83 -39.02 23.15
CA ALA A 7 -24.18 -37.70 23.19
C ALA A 7 -24.25 -37.01 21.82
N PRO A 8 -24.46 -35.69 21.75
CA PRO A 8 -24.52 -34.96 20.48
C PRO A 8 -23.14 -34.93 19.80
N GLU A 9 -23.08 -35.42 18.56
CA GLU A 9 -21.91 -35.31 17.69
C GLU A 9 -21.62 -33.84 17.33
N PRO A 10 -20.34 -33.41 17.29
CA PRO A 10 -19.98 -32.05 16.94
C PRO A 10 -20.22 -31.80 15.45
N ILE A 11 -21.10 -30.85 15.14
CA ILE A 11 -21.41 -30.44 13.78
C ILE A 11 -20.27 -29.54 13.28
N PRO A 12 -19.55 -29.89 12.20
CA PRO A 12 -18.53 -29.03 11.62
C PRO A 12 -19.22 -27.83 10.93
N LEU A 13 -19.17 -26.67 11.58
CA LEU A 13 -19.59 -25.41 10.99
C LEU A 13 -18.48 -24.92 10.04
N THR A 14 -18.65 -25.14 8.74
CA THR A 14 -17.82 -24.48 7.72
C THR A 14 -18.15 -22.99 7.72
N LEU A 15 -17.33 -22.19 8.41
CA LEU A 15 -17.30 -20.74 8.25
C LEU A 15 -16.74 -20.43 6.86
N SER A 16 -17.62 -20.26 5.88
CA SER A 16 -17.27 -19.59 4.63
C SER A 16 -17.06 -18.12 4.94
N VAL A 17 -15.83 -17.73 5.28
CA VAL A 17 -15.43 -16.32 5.26
C VAL A 17 -15.54 -15.87 3.80
N PRO A 18 -16.38 -14.88 3.48
CA PRO A 18 -16.40 -14.35 2.12
C PRO A 18 -14.98 -13.85 1.79
N PRO A 19 -14.42 -14.14 0.60
CA PRO A 19 -13.15 -13.56 0.21
C PRO A 19 -13.30 -12.04 0.32
N ARG A 20 -12.53 -11.43 1.22
CA ARG A 20 -12.47 -9.98 1.31
C ARG A 20 -12.00 -9.51 -0.08
N PRO A 21 -12.72 -8.58 -0.73
CA PRO A 21 -12.27 -8.07 -2.03
C PRO A 21 -10.82 -7.62 -1.86
N GLU A 22 -9.94 -8.12 -2.73
CA GLU A 22 -8.53 -7.78 -2.70
C GLU A 22 -8.44 -6.27 -2.96
N ARG A 23 -8.10 -5.51 -1.92
CA ARG A 23 -7.96 -4.06 -2.03
C ARG A 23 -6.88 -3.76 -3.07
N GLY A 24 -7.25 -3.01 -4.11
CA GLY A 24 -6.33 -2.62 -5.17
C GLY A 24 -5.16 -1.78 -4.65
N LEU A 25 -4.13 -1.62 -5.49
CA LEU A 25 -2.89 -0.95 -5.13
C LEU A 25 -3.10 0.48 -4.59
N THR A 26 -4.04 1.20 -5.18
CA THR A 26 -4.32 2.62 -4.91
C THR A 26 -5.60 2.83 -4.09
N ASP A 27 -6.34 1.76 -3.79
CA ASP A 27 -7.61 1.82 -3.07
C ASP A 27 -7.42 2.38 -1.65
N ASP A 28 -8.10 3.47 -1.32
CA ASP A 28 -8.05 4.15 -0.02
C ASP A 28 -6.65 4.66 0.37
N LEU A 29 -5.74 4.80 -0.61
CA LEU A 29 -4.34 5.19 -0.35
C LEU A 29 -4.17 6.71 -0.23
N VAL A 30 -4.94 7.49 -0.98
CA VAL A 30 -4.83 8.96 -1.01
C VAL A 30 -5.76 9.59 0.02
N ARG A 31 -5.20 10.40 0.92
CA ARG A 31 -5.98 11.11 1.95
C ARG A 31 -5.53 12.58 2.10
N PRO A 32 -6.38 13.47 2.62
CA PRO A 32 -5.97 14.83 2.90
C PRO A 32 -4.89 14.87 3.98
N VAL A 33 -4.04 15.90 3.98
CA VAL A 33 -3.01 16.08 5.01
C VAL A 33 -3.66 16.12 6.40
N GLY A 34 -3.32 15.15 7.23
CA GLY A 34 -3.83 15.00 8.58
C GLY A 34 -2.87 15.54 9.66
N PRO A 35 -3.32 15.55 10.92
CA PRO A 35 -2.43 15.81 12.04
C PRO A 35 -1.29 14.78 12.08
N VAL A 36 -0.09 15.23 12.43
CA VAL A 36 1.06 14.32 12.57
C VAL A 36 0.83 13.44 13.78
N HIS A 37 0.75 12.13 13.56
CA HIS A 37 0.68 11.14 14.63
C HIS A 37 2.11 10.75 15.02
N PRO A 38 2.51 10.88 16.30
CA PRO A 38 3.88 10.60 16.73
C PRO A 38 4.29 9.13 16.58
N GLU A 39 3.31 8.24 16.43
CA GLU A 39 3.48 6.79 16.27
C GLU A 39 3.70 6.38 14.81
N ILE A 40 3.49 7.27 13.84
CA ILE A 40 3.59 6.98 12.42
C ILE A 40 4.66 7.87 11.80
N GLU A 41 5.66 7.25 11.17
CA GLU A 41 6.68 8.01 10.46
C GLU A 41 6.07 8.67 9.21
N VAL A 42 6.46 9.93 8.97
CA VAL A 42 6.01 10.70 7.82
C VAL A 42 7.23 11.08 6.99
N VAL A 43 7.22 10.69 5.72
CA VAL A 43 8.25 11.11 4.75
C VAL A 43 7.72 12.23 3.88
N ASP A 44 8.47 13.33 3.81
CA ASP A 44 8.18 14.45 2.93
C ASP A 44 8.86 14.23 1.57
N LEU A 45 8.08 14.11 0.50
CA LEU A 45 8.61 13.84 -0.85
C LEU A 45 9.11 15.09 -1.58
N THR A 46 9.08 16.27 -0.92
CA THR A 46 9.82 17.46 -1.37
C THR A 46 11.29 17.40 -0.96
N ALA A 47 11.65 16.47 -0.06
CA ALA A 47 13.05 16.16 0.24
C ALA A 47 13.79 15.59 -0.98
N SER A 48 15.12 15.56 -0.91
CA SER A 48 15.94 14.98 -1.97
C SER A 48 15.69 13.48 -2.12
N ASP A 49 15.85 12.96 -3.34
CA ASP A 49 15.70 11.53 -3.63
C ASP A 49 16.60 10.65 -2.76
N ALA A 50 17.81 11.12 -2.47
CA ALA A 50 18.72 10.45 -1.54
C ALA A 50 18.14 10.35 -0.11
N ALA A 51 17.51 11.42 0.39
CA ALA A 51 16.90 11.39 1.72
C ALA A 51 15.70 10.45 1.78
N VAL A 52 14.88 10.43 0.72
CA VAL A 52 13.74 9.49 0.60
C VAL A 52 14.24 8.05 0.50
N ALA A 53 15.29 7.78 -0.27
CA ALA A 53 15.86 6.44 -0.39
C ALA A 53 16.45 5.94 0.93
N GLU A 54 17.24 6.76 1.63
CA GLU A 54 17.77 6.44 2.97
C GLU A 54 16.64 6.17 3.99
N PHE A 55 15.54 6.91 3.90
CA PHE A 55 14.34 6.65 4.70
C PHE A 55 13.72 5.29 4.36
N LEU A 56 13.54 4.99 3.08
CA LEU A 56 12.94 3.73 2.62
C LEU A 56 13.76 2.50 3.01
N VAL A 57 15.09 2.58 2.93
CA VAL A 57 15.98 1.50 3.41
C VAL A 57 15.73 1.22 4.89
N ARG A 58 15.58 2.27 5.70
CA ARG A 58 15.33 2.12 7.15
C ARG A 58 13.95 1.53 7.43
N VAL A 59 12.91 2.05 6.78
CA VAL A 59 11.52 1.63 7.05
C VAL A 59 11.23 0.23 6.53
N ALA A 60 11.89 -0.23 5.46
CA ALA A 60 11.75 -1.59 4.97
C ALA A 60 12.22 -2.66 5.98
N HIS A 61 13.06 -2.28 6.94
CA HIS A 61 13.50 -3.14 8.04
C HIS A 61 12.73 -2.87 9.34
N SER A 62 11.79 -1.92 9.32
CA SER A 62 10.95 -1.57 10.45
C SER A 62 9.64 -2.37 10.39
N ASP A 63 9.14 -2.78 11.55
CA ASP A 63 7.80 -3.38 11.66
C ASP A 63 6.67 -2.33 11.61
N SER A 64 7.01 -1.06 11.39
CA SER A 64 6.07 0.07 11.34
C SER A 64 5.96 0.65 9.93
N GLY A 65 4.72 0.85 9.47
CA GLY A 65 4.46 1.56 8.23
C GLY A 65 4.62 3.08 8.37
N PHE A 66 4.64 3.76 7.22
CA PHE A 66 4.82 5.20 7.10
C PHE A 66 3.76 5.85 6.22
N VAL A 67 3.71 7.18 6.28
CA VAL A 67 2.87 8.02 5.43
C VAL A 67 3.76 8.90 4.55
N ALA A 68 3.49 8.94 3.26
CA ALA A 68 4.19 9.82 2.33
C ALA A 68 3.41 11.13 2.15
N ARG A 69 4.11 12.27 2.14
CA ARG A 69 3.52 13.59 1.86
C ARG A 69 3.99 14.14 0.54
N THR A 70 3.05 14.47 -0.34
CA THR A 70 3.33 15.09 -1.64
C THR A 70 2.11 15.77 -2.23
N ASP A 71 2.32 16.86 -2.96
CA ASP A 71 1.32 17.46 -3.83
C ASP A 71 1.51 17.08 -5.31
N SER A 72 2.58 16.34 -5.61
CA SER A 72 2.96 15.93 -6.96
C SER A 72 2.55 14.48 -7.20
N GLY A 73 1.71 14.27 -8.23
CA GLY A 73 1.28 12.93 -8.65
C GLY A 73 2.44 12.05 -9.13
N GLU A 74 3.42 12.61 -9.84
CA GLU A 74 4.63 11.88 -10.28
C GLU A 74 5.42 11.34 -9.09
N ARG A 75 5.57 12.15 -8.03
CA ARG A 75 6.21 11.73 -6.77
C ARG A 75 5.39 10.67 -6.04
N ALA A 76 4.07 10.71 -6.14
CA ALA A 76 3.18 9.69 -5.57
C ALA A 76 3.33 8.33 -6.27
N VAL A 77 3.47 8.30 -7.60
CA VAL A 77 3.79 7.07 -8.33
C VAL A 77 5.20 6.59 -8.00
N GLY A 78 6.17 7.52 -7.96
CA GLY A 78 7.56 7.23 -7.63
C GLY A 78 7.73 6.59 -6.24
N ILE A 79 7.03 7.08 -5.21
CA ILE A 79 7.14 6.49 -3.87
C ILE A 79 6.57 5.08 -3.80
N ILE A 80 5.52 4.77 -4.57
CA ILE A 80 4.98 3.41 -4.66
C ILE A 80 6.03 2.49 -5.29
N ALA A 81 6.60 2.88 -6.43
CA ALA A 81 7.67 2.13 -7.09
C ALA A 81 8.87 1.91 -6.17
N ALA A 82 9.31 2.98 -5.51
CA ALA A 82 10.46 2.98 -4.62
C ALA A 82 10.25 2.12 -3.37
N THR A 83 9.02 2.10 -2.83
CA THR A 83 8.68 1.24 -1.69
C THR A 83 8.73 -0.23 -2.10
N VAL A 84 8.18 -0.58 -3.27
CA VAL A 84 8.28 -1.95 -3.79
C VAL A 84 9.74 -2.33 -4.04
N ALA A 85 10.54 -1.44 -4.62
CA ALA A 85 11.98 -1.66 -4.80
C ALA A 85 12.69 -1.91 -3.47
N ALA A 86 12.38 -1.12 -2.43
CA ALA A 86 12.94 -1.31 -1.09
C ALA A 86 12.58 -2.68 -0.49
N LEU A 87 11.34 -3.14 -0.66
CA LEU A 87 10.88 -4.46 -0.19
C LEU A 87 11.53 -5.62 -0.96
N MET A 88 11.83 -5.41 -2.23
CA MET A 88 12.48 -6.39 -3.10
C MET A 88 14.01 -6.36 -2.98
N GLY A 89 14.59 -5.35 -2.33
CA GLY A 89 16.04 -5.12 -2.28
C GLY A 89 16.65 -4.58 -3.59
N GLU A 90 15.83 -3.94 -4.42
CA GLU A 90 16.20 -3.38 -5.73
C GLU A 90 16.64 -1.91 -5.62
N ASP A 91 17.00 -1.30 -6.76
CA ASP A 91 17.50 0.08 -6.80
C ASP A 91 16.38 1.13 -6.58
N ILE A 92 16.33 1.66 -5.36
CA ILE A 92 15.33 2.64 -4.91
C ILE A 92 15.44 3.96 -5.69
N HIS A 93 16.65 4.41 -6.00
CA HIS A 93 16.87 5.68 -6.71
C HIS A 93 16.34 5.61 -8.14
N SER A 94 16.60 4.49 -8.82
CA SER A 94 16.10 4.24 -10.16
C SER A 94 14.57 4.12 -10.17
N ALA A 95 13.98 3.47 -9.16
CA ALA A 95 12.54 3.35 -9.02
C ALA A 95 11.84 4.70 -8.72
N LEU A 96 12.47 5.58 -7.95
CA LEU A 96 11.97 6.96 -7.72
C LEU A 96 11.98 7.78 -9.00
N ALA A 97 13.06 7.69 -9.79
CA ALA A 97 13.24 8.49 -11.00
C ALA A 97 12.47 7.94 -12.20
N ASN A 98 12.34 6.62 -12.30
CA ASN A 98 11.72 5.92 -13.42
C ASN A 98 10.81 4.79 -12.89
N PRO A 99 9.61 5.13 -12.39
CA PRO A 99 8.68 4.14 -11.88
C PRO A 99 8.18 3.21 -12.99
N ASP A 100 8.33 1.90 -12.79
CA ASP A 100 7.90 0.88 -13.75
C ASP A 100 6.40 0.54 -13.56
N VAL A 101 5.55 1.26 -14.30
CA VAL A 101 4.09 1.14 -14.20
C VAL A 101 3.59 -0.26 -14.62
N ASP A 102 4.21 -0.87 -15.62
CA ASP A 102 3.85 -2.22 -16.09
C ASP A 102 4.09 -3.26 -14.99
N PHE A 103 5.27 -3.19 -14.35
CA PHE A 103 5.59 -4.04 -13.20
C PHE A 103 4.63 -3.81 -12.02
N LEU A 104 4.32 -2.55 -11.71
CA LEU A 104 3.42 -2.21 -10.60
C LEU A 104 1.97 -2.69 -10.83
N THR A 105 1.47 -2.58 -12.05
CA THR A 105 0.12 -3.10 -12.41
C THR A 105 0.09 -4.62 -12.43
N GLY A 106 1.23 -5.28 -12.68
CA GLY A 106 1.39 -6.74 -12.64
C GLY A 106 1.67 -7.34 -11.25
N LEU A 107 1.65 -6.53 -10.18
CA LEU A 107 1.94 -7.02 -8.83
C LEU A 107 0.95 -8.09 -8.37
N LYS A 108 1.49 -9.16 -7.80
CA LYS A 108 0.68 -10.23 -7.20
C LYS A 108 0.06 -9.74 -5.88
N PRO A 109 -1.11 -10.28 -5.48
CA PRO A 109 -1.75 -9.89 -4.23
C PRO A 109 -0.87 -9.83 -2.97
N PRO A 110 0.04 -10.78 -2.70
CA PRO A 110 0.92 -10.69 -1.53
C PRO A 110 1.88 -9.49 -1.58
N ALA A 111 2.33 -9.08 -2.76
CA ALA A 111 3.19 -7.90 -2.90
C ALA A 111 2.41 -6.60 -2.66
N VAL A 112 1.16 -6.54 -3.13
CA VAL A 112 0.25 -5.42 -2.85
C VAL A 112 -0.03 -5.34 -1.35
N ALA A 113 -0.28 -6.47 -0.68
CA ALA A 113 -0.50 -6.50 0.76
C ALA A 113 0.74 -5.98 1.53
N ALA A 114 1.93 -6.48 1.21
CA ALA A 114 3.17 -6.05 1.86
C ALA A 114 3.44 -4.55 1.67
N LEU A 115 3.24 -4.03 0.45
CA LEU A 115 3.32 -2.59 0.20
C LEU A 115 2.35 -1.82 1.11
N ARG A 116 1.10 -2.27 1.25
CA ARG A 116 0.07 -1.57 2.03
C ARG A 116 0.30 -1.63 3.53
N GLU A 117 1.04 -2.61 4.02
CA GLU A 117 1.49 -2.64 5.43
C GLU A 117 2.57 -1.58 5.69
N VAL A 118 3.37 -1.28 4.68
CA VAL A 118 4.51 -0.36 4.78
C VAL A 118 4.14 1.07 4.40
N LEU A 119 3.48 1.28 3.26
CA LEU A 119 2.95 2.56 2.83
C LEU A 119 1.47 2.66 3.23
N LEU A 120 1.22 3.31 4.37
CA LEU A 120 -0.10 3.39 4.98
C LEU A 120 -1.02 4.39 4.27
N ALA A 121 -0.46 5.51 3.81
CA ALA A 121 -1.19 6.52 3.07
C ALA A 121 -0.25 7.47 2.30
N ILE A 122 -0.81 8.12 1.28
CA ILE A 122 -0.25 9.30 0.61
C ILE A 122 -1.11 10.50 1.00
N GLU A 123 -0.53 11.37 1.82
CA GLU A 123 -1.11 12.63 2.26
C GLU A 123 -0.80 13.75 1.26
N THR A 124 -1.85 14.46 0.84
CA THR A 124 -1.72 15.51 -0.17
C THR A 124 -2.72 16.64 0.06
N GLY A 125 -2.33 17.87 -0.31
CA GLY A 125 -3.24 19.00 -0.43
C GLY A 125 -3.98 19.01 -1.77
N ASN A 126 -3.55 18.20 -2.74
CA ASN A 126 -4.12 18.12 -4.09
C ASN A 126 -4.53 16.67 -4.43
N GLN A 127 -5.60 16.20 -3.77
CA GLN A 127 -6.09 14.82 -3.92
C GLN A 127 -6.50 14.47 -5.35
N ASP A 128 -7.00 15.44 -6.12
CA ASP A 128 -7.44 15.26 -7.49
C ASP A 128 -6.25 14.95 -8.41
N ALA A 129 -5.20 15.76 -8.33
CA ALA A 129 -3.99 15.56 -9.14
C ALA A 129 -3.25 14.26 -8.80
N VAL A 130 -3.18 13.91 -7.51
CA VAL A 130 -2.54 12.66 -7.06
C VAL A 130 -3.38 11.45 -7.49
N THR A 131 -4.69 11.46 -7.27
CA THR A 131 -5.57 10.36 -7.68
C THR A 131 -5.51 10.14 -9.19
N ALA A 132 -5.56 11.22 -9.98
CA ALA A 132 -5.45 11.15 -11.44
C ALA A 132 -4.13 10.54 -11.91
N ALA A 133 -3.01 10.87 -11.26
CA ALA A 133 -1.72 10.27 -11.57
C ALA A 133 -1.66 8.77 -11.21
N LEU A 134 -2.33 8.36 -10.13
CA LEU A 134 -2.38 6.97 -9.69
C LEU A 134 -3.30 6.08 -10.54
N THR A 135 -4.21 6.64 -11.33
CA THR A 135 -5.09 5.89 -12.24
C THR A 135 -4.30 4.99 -13.20
N VAL A 136 -3.07 5.38 -13.59
CA VAL A 136 -2.19 4.55 -14.43
C VAL A 136 -1.86 3.20 -13.81
N LEU A 137 -1.95 3.09 -12.48
CA LEU A 137 -1.67 1.86 -11.72
C LEU A 137 -2.91 0.98 -11.48
N THR A 138 -4.11 1.52 -11.71
CA THR A 138 -5.37 0.78 -11.56
C THR A 138 -5.79 0.10 -12.86
N GLY A 139 -5.19 0.46 -14.00
CA GLY A 139 -5.58 -0.05 -15.31
C GLY A 139 -6.97 0.41 -15.78
N ASP A 140 -7.61 1.31 -15.03
CA ASP A 140 -8.83 1.98 -15.43
C ASP A 140 -8.44 3.06 -16.45
N ALA A 141 -8.55 2.75 -17.73
CA ALA A 141 -8.53 3.78 -18.75
C ALA A 141 -9.65 4.79 -18.42
N PRO A 142 -9.43 6.11 -18.51
CA PRO A 142 -10.47 7.08 -18.25
C PRO A 142 -11.65 6.76 -19.16
N THR A 143 -12.75 6.31 -18.57
CA THR A 143 -13.98 6.05 -19.33
C THR A 143 -14.51 7.42 -19.74
N ALA A 144 -14.21 7.79 -20.98
CA ALA A 144 -14.63 9.03 -21.64
C ALA A 144 -16.14 9.07 -21.87
#